data_AF-A0A931Z1L0-F1
#
_entry.id   AF-A0A931Z1L0-F1
#
_cell.length_a   1.000
_cell.length_b   1.000
_cell.length_c   1.000
_cell.angle_alpha   90.00
_cell.angle_beta   90.00
_cell.angle_gamma   90.00
#
_symmetry.space_group_name_H-M   'P 1'
#
loop_
_entity.id
_entity.type
_entity.pdbx_description
1 polymer ?
#
loop_
_entity_poly.entity_id
_entity_poly.type
_entity_poly.pdbx_seq_one_letter_code
_entity_poly.pdbx_strand_id
1 'polypeptide(L)'
;MALRERGSALIVPRERLQGLLDAGGALADTREPYRALELRYYAEAAGLGHDLPAEGELFGRTLLGGELPVAAWNERTAYAVTHTLFYATDYGLARPAYLGEAKRRGVLELLRVLLQAALDAEHWDLTGELILCHQSLEPADHPLLHEAWRALAAAQEPDGMIRHPERLLAALEELPPGEPRDAYLFRRCHHMTLVTVMAGFLGIPGSESPTRLTTRQVVP
;
A
#
# COMPACT_ATOMS: atom_id res chain seq x y z
N MET A 1 10.15 2.83 -11.47
CA MET A 1 10.85 2.56 -12.75
C MET A 1 10.63 1.14 -13.32
N ALA A 2 10.28 0.12 -12.51
CA ALA A 2 10.20 -1.29 -12.95
C ALA A 2 8.96 -1.68 -13.80
N LEU A 3 7.86 -0.93 -13.77
CA LEU A 3 6.64 -1.23 -14.55
C LEU A 3 6.72 -0.82 -16.03
N ARG A 4 7.75 -0.06 -16.44
CA ARG A 4 7.84 0.49 -17.80
C ARG A 4 8.20 -0.52 -18.88
N GLU A 5 8.75 -1.68 -18.51
CA GLU A 5 9.37 -2.61 -19.48
C GLU A 5 8.66 -3.96 -19.61
N ARG A 6 7.60 -4.23 -18.84
CA ARG A 6 6.92 -5.54 -18.86
C ARG A 6 5.47 -5.45 -19.34
N GLY A 7 5.27 -5.68 -20.63
CA GLY A 7 4.11 -6.34 -21.22
C GLY A 7 2.69 -5.78 -21.03
N SER A 8 2.48 -4.67 -20.29
CA SER A 8 1.14 -4.15 -20.00
C SER A 8 0.33 -3.77 -21.24
N ALA A 9 1.01 -3.40 -22.33
CA ALA A 9 0.40 -3.10 -23.63
C ALA A 9 -0.41 -4.27 -24.23
N LEU A 10 -0.16 -5.51 -23.80
CA LEU A 10 -0.91 -6.69 -24.24
C LEU A 10 -2.26 -6.84 -23.54
N ILE A 11 -2.48 -6.16 -22.41
CA ILE A 11 -3.70 -6.24 -21.61
C ILE A 11 -4.56 -5.00 -21.82
N VAL A 12 -3.98 -3.81 -21.68
CA VAL A 12 -4.63 -2.53 -21.98
C VAL A 12 -3.63 -1.62 -22.70
N PRO A 13 -3.90 -1.23 -23.96
CA PRO A 13 -3.03 -0.30 -24.69
C PRO A 13 -2.91 1.05 -23.97
N ARG A 14 -1.73 1.65 -24.03
CA ARG A 14 -1.45 2.95 -23.39
C ARG A 14 -2.41 4.04 -23.88
N GLU A 15 -2.74 4.03 -25.17
CA GLU A 15 -3.65 5.00 -25.78
C GLU A 15 -5.05 4.92 -25.16
N ARG A 16 -5.48 3.71 -24.77
CA ARG A 16 -6.75 3.50 -24.10
C ARG A 16 -6.73 4.04 -22.66
N LEU A 17 -5.62 3.84 -21.94
CA LEU A 17 -5.44 4.42 -20.61
C LEU A 17 -5.38 5.96 -20.68
N GLN A 18 -4.68 6.51 -21.67
CA GLN A 18 -4.62 7.95 -21.91
C GLN A 18 -6.01 8.50 -22.22
N GLY A 19 -6.78 7.87 -23.12
CA GLY A 19 -8.14 8.29 -23.44
C GLY A 19 -9.09 8.27 -22.23
N LEU A 20 -8.90 7.36 -21.26
CA LEU A 20 -9.69 7.34 -20.02
C LEU A 20 -9.34 8.51 -19.08
N LEU A 21 -8.06 8.92 -19.03
CA LEU A 21 -7.63 10.10 -18.30
C LEU A 21 -8.17 11.38 -18.96
N ASP A 22 -8.01 11.49 -20.28
CA ASP A 22 -8.44 12.65 -21.08
C ASP A 22 -9.96 12.86 -21.01
N ALA A 23 -10.74 11.77 -20.91
CA ALA A 23 -12.19 11.84 -20.75
C ALA A 23 -12.65 12.42 -19.40
N GLY A 24 -11.73 12.71 -18.47
CA GLY A 24 -12.01 13.43 -17.22
C GLY A 24 -12.81 12.65 -16.18
N GLY A 25 -13.39 11.49 -16.51
CA GLY A 25 -14.04 10.60 -15.54
C GLY A 25 -13.05 10.09 -14.49
N ALA A 26 -11.80 9.87 -14.88
CA ALA A 26 -10.69 9.59 -13.98
C ALA A 26 -10.28 10.80 -13.11
N LEU A 27 -10.75 12.01 -13.41
CA LEU A 27 -10.38 13.26 -12.73
C LEU A 27 -11.54 13.93 -11.96
N ALA A 28 -12.73 13.32 -11.93
CA ALA A 28 -13.88 13.81 -11.16
C ALA A 28 -13.55 14.16 -9.70
N ASP A 29 -14.02 15.35 -9.27
CA ASP A 29 -13.70 16.07 -8.01
C ASP A 29 -14.23 15.40 -6.72
N THR A 30 -15.01 14.32 -6.85
CA THR A 30 -15.60 13.60 -5.71
C THR A 30 -14.70 12.51 -5.12
N ARG A 31 -13.45 12.40 -5.59
CA ARG A 31 -12.52 11.37 -5.08
C ARG A 31 -12.06 11.67 -3.67
N GLU A 32 -11.87 10.61 -2.89
CA GLU A 32 -11.09 10.73 -1.67
C GLU A 32 -9.67 11.23 -2.02
N PRO A 33 -9.12 12.18 -1.26
CA PRO A 33 -7.82 12.79 -1.58
C PRO A 33 -6.67 11.80 -1.82
N TYR A 34 -6.63 10.68 -1.08
CA TYR A 34 -5.60 9.65 -1.26
C TYR A 34 -5.77 8.85 -2.58
N ARG A 35 -7.00 8.76 -3.13
CA ARG A 35 -7.26 8.16 -4.44
C ARG A 35 -6.79 9.05 -5.58
N ALA A 36 -6.78 10.37 -5.38
CA ALA A 36 -6.18 11.30 -6.34
C ALA A 36 -4.65 11.18 -6.34
N LEU A 37 -4.03 11.00 -5.16
CA LEU A 37 -2.60 10.67 -5.05
C LEU A 37 -2.26 9.34 -5.75
N GLU A 38 -3.06 8.30 -5.51
CA GLU A 38 -2.94 6.99 -6.18
C GLU A 38 -2.94 7.12 -7.70
N LEU A 39 -3.93 7.83 -8.23
CA LEU A 39 -4.07 8.02 -9.68
C LEU A 39 -2.88 8.77 -10.25
N ARG A 40 -2.43 9.84 -9.58
CA ARG A 40 -1.25 10.60 -9.98
C ARG A 40 -0.02 9.69 -10.03
N TYR A 41 0.22 8.94 -8.94
CA TYR A 41 1.35 8.03 -8.83
C TYR A 41 1.39 7.03 -9.99
N TYR A 42 0.28 6.36 -10.29
CA TYR A 42 0.24 5.39 -11.40
C TYR A 42 0.30 6.04 -12.78
N ALA A 43 -0.28 7.23 -12.96
CA ALA A 43 -0.17 7.97 -14.21
C ALA A 43 1.30 8.35 -14.49
N GLU A 44 2.02 8.88 -13.50
CA GLU A 44 3.44 9.21 -13.61
C GLU A 44 4.31 7.95 -13.84
N ALA A 45 4.04 6.86 -13.11
CA ALA A 45 4.73 5.59 -13.27
C ALA A 45 4.56 5.03 -14.70
N ALA A 46 3.34 5.10 -15.25
CA ALA A 46 3.01 4.69 -16.61
C ALA A 46 3.43 5.71 -17.68
N GLY A 47 3.86 6.91 -17.29
CA GLY A 47 4.21 8.00 -18.21
C GLY A 47 3.02 8.59 -18.96
N LEU A 48 1.83 8.54 -18.39
CA LEU A 48 0.62 9.13 -18.95
C LEU A 48 0.59 10.64 -18.69
N GLY A 49 0.07 11.41 -19.66
CA GLY A 49 -0.18 12.84 -19.46
C GLY A 49 -1.39 13.05 -18.56
N HIS A 50 -1.30 14.00 -17.63
CA HIS A 50 -2.39 14.33 -16.72
C HIS A 50 -2.32 15.79 -16.25
N ASP A 51 -3.48 16.35 -15.89
CA ASP A 51 -3.62 17.68 -15.30
C ASP A 51 -3.87 17.64 -13.77
N LEU A 52 -3.54 16.51 -13.12
CA LEU A 52 -3.70 16.35 -11.66
C LEU A 52 -2.87 17.38 -10.87
N PRO A 53 -3.41 17.92 -9.75
CA PRO A 53 -2.70 18.86 -8.88
C PRO A 53 -1.39 18.29 -8.34
N ALA A 54 -0.44 19.17 -8.00
CA ALA A 54 0.87 18.79 -7.47
C ALA A 54 0.76 17.81 -6.29
N GLU A 55 1.71 16.89 -6.15
CA GLU A 55 1.67 15.85 -5.11
C GLU A 55 1.51 16.44 -3.70
N GLY A 56 2.27 17.49 -3.36
CA GLY A 56 2.16 18.17 -2.06
C GLY A 56 0.80 18.84 -1.84
N GLU A 57 0.15 19.31 -2.90
CA GLU A 57 -1.21 19.88 -2.82
C GLU A 57 -2.25 18.79 -2.56
N LEU A 58 -2.16 17.67 -3.27
CA LEU A 58 -3.02 16.51 -3.04
C LEU A 58 -2.81 15.92 -1.64
N PHE A 59 -1.55 15.82 -1.19
CA PHE A 59 -1.21 15.40 0.17
C PHE A 59 -1.86 16.32 1.21
N GLY A 60 -1.80 17.64 1.01
CA GLY A 60 -2.42 18.63 1.88
C GLY A 60 -3.93 18.45 2.06
N ARG A 61 -4.62 17.84 1.09
CA ARG A 61 -6.06 17.54 1.14
C ARG A 61 -6.37 16.24 1.88
N THR A 62 -5.38 15.38 2.16
CA THR A 62 -5.57 14.11 2.87
C THR A 62 -5.73 14.29 4.39
N LEU A 63 -6.10 13.21 5.08
CA LEU A 63 -6.11 13.16 6.55
C LEU A 63 -4.74 13.48 7.16
N LEU A 64 -3.64 13.17 6.47
CA LEU A 64 -2.27 13.45 6.95
C LEU A 64 -1.82 14.88 6.66
N GLY A 65 -2.45 15.53 5.67
CA GLY A 65 -2.26 16.95 5.39
C GLY A 65 -2.77 17.84 6.53
N GLY A 66 -3.92 17.49 7.10
CA GLY A 66 -4.56 18.19 8.22
C GLY A 66 -4.00 17.86 9.61
N GLU A 67 -4.74 18.22 10.66
CA GLU A 67 -4.44 17.80 12.04
C GLU A 67 -4.65 16.29 12.18
N LEU A 68 -3.70 15.60 12.82
CA LEU A 68 -3.77 14.15 12.95
C LEU A 68 -4.90 13.76 13.91
N PRO A 69 -5.80 12.85 13.50
CA PRO A 69 -6.92 12.46 14.34
C PRO A 69 -6.43 11.70 15.57
N VAL A 70 -6.79 12.18 16.76
CA VAL A 70 -6.38 11.58 18.04
C VAL A 70 -7.22 10.35 18.42
N ALA A 71 -8.43 10.18 17.85
CA ALA A 71 -9.43 9.24 18.43
C ALA A 71 -10.33 8.48 17.45
N ALA A 72 -10.18 8.63 16.13
CA ALA A 72 -11.12 8.01 15.17
C ALA A 72 -10.49 6.83 14.43
N TRP A 73 -10.31 5.71 15.13
CA TRP A 73 -10.01 4.45 14.46
C TRP A 73 -11.27 3.90 13.80
N ASN A 74 -11.20 3.75 12.48
CA ASN A 74 -12.01 2.80 11.71
C ASN A 74 -11.16 2.36 10.50
N GLU A 75 -11.52 1.23 9.90
CA GLU A 75 -10.79 0.66 8.77
C GLU A 75 -10.58 1.67 7.63
N ARG A 76 -11.61 2.45 7.30
CA ARG A 76 -11.52 3.49 6.25
C ARG A 76 -10.45 4.55 6.55
N THR A 77 -10.35 4.99 7.80
CA THR A 77 -9.29 5.92 8.24
C THR A 77 -7.91 5.26 8.10
N ALA A 78 -7.76 4.01 8.53
CA ALA A 78 -6.50 3.29 8.44
C ALA A 78 -6.05 3.14 6.98
N TYR A 79 -6.94 2.71 6.08
CA TYR A 79 -6.66 2.61 4.65
C TYR A 79 -6.34 3.97 4.01
N ALA A 80 -7.05 5.03 4.39
CA ALA A 80 -6.75 6.37 3.89
C ALA A 80 -5.33 6.82 4.30
N VAL A 81 -4.89 6.46 5.51
CA VAL A 81 -3.53 6.72 6.00
C VAL A 81 -2.49 5.88 5.25
N THR A 82 -2.70 4.57 5.14
CA THR A 82 -1.72 3.66 4.50
C THR A 82 -1.52 4.00 3.03
N HIS A 83 -2.61 4.15 2.27
CA HIS A 83 -2.54 4.51 0.86
C HIS A 83 -1.91 5.89 0.65
N THR A 84 -2.22 6.89 1.48
CA THR A 84 -1.56 8.20 1.39
C THR A 84 -0.04 8.04 1.52
N LEU A 85 0.42 7.25 2.47
CA LEU A 85 1.85 7.05 2.72
C LEU A 85 2.54 6.22 1.64
N PHE A 86 1.90 5.18 1.11
CA PHE A 86 2.44 4.39 0.00
C PHE A 86 2.82 5.28 -1.18
N TYR A 87 1.89 6.13 -1.62
CA TYR A 87 2.12 6.97 -2.80
C TYR A 87 3.02 8.17 -2.48
N ALA A 88 2.83 8.84 -1.34
CA ALA A 88 3.65 10.00 -0.97
C ALA A 88 5.13 9.64 -0.74
N THR A 89 5.42 8.41 -0.32
CA THR A 89 6.80 7.96 -0.04
C THR A 89 7.38 7.08 -1.13
N ASP A 90 6.69 6.85 -2.25
CA ASP A 90 7.07 5.85 -3.26
C ASP A 90 7.47 4.51 -2.59
N TYR A 91 6.60 4.01 -1.70
CA TYR A 91 6.84 2.82 -0.87
C TYR A 91 8.19 2.84 -0.12
N GLY A 92 8.56 4.02 0.40
CA GLY A 92 9.82 4.25 1.13
C GLY A 92 11.02 4.67 0.29
N LEU A 93 10.89 4.73 -1.05
CA LEU A 93 11.96 5.17 -1.94
C LEU A 93 12.13 6.70 -1.99
N ALA A 94 11.10 7.44 -1.57
CA ALA A 94 11.07 8.91 -1.55
C ALA A 94 10.88 9.45 -0.13
N ARG A 95 11.56 10.57 0.17
CA ARG A 95 11.35 11.36 1.38
C ARG A 95 10.83 12.75 0.98
N PRO A 96 9.50 12.92 0.84
CA PRO A 96 8.94 14.17 0.35
C PRO A 96 9.19 15.33 1.33
N ALA A 97 9.64 16.47 0.81
CA ALA A 97 9.92 17.66 1.63
C ALA A 97 8.68 18.26 2.30
N TYR A 98 7.49 18.09 1.67
CA TYR A 98 6.21 18.54 2.26
C TYR A 98 5.81 17.72 3.49
N LEU A 99 6.38 16.51 3.68
CA LEU A 99 6.24 15.71 4.89
C LEU A 99 7.37 16.04 5.87
N GLY A 100 7.35 17.27 6.36
CA GLY A 100 8.35 17.80 7.28
C GLY A 100 8.52 16.95 8.54
N GLU A 101 9.67 17.11 9.20
CA GLU A 101 10.13 16.21 10.27
C GLU A 101 9.17 16.12 11.47
N ALA A 102 8.55 17.23 11.87
CA ALA A 102 7.55 17.23 12.94
C ALA A 102 6.30 16.42 12.57
N LYS A 103 5.83 16.55 11.31
CA LYS A 103 4.69 15.78 10.80
C LYS A 103 5.04 14.30 10.73
N ARG A 104 6.24 13.95 10.23
CA ARG A 104 6.73 12.56 10.18
C ARG A 104 6.66 11.88 11.54
N ARG A 105 7.17 12.53 12.60
CA ARG A 105 7.07 11.99 13.97
C ARG A 105 5.63 11.78 14.41
N GLY A 106 4.76 12.76 14.19
CA GLY A 106 3.33 12.62 14.52
C GLY A 106 2.66 11.47 13.77
N VAL A 107 3.00 11.28 12.49
CA VAL A 107 2.49 10.17 11.68
C VAL A 107 3.02 8.83 12.17
N LEU A 108 4.28 8.73 12.59
CA LEU A 108 4.81 7.49 13.19
C LEU A 108 4.07 7.09 14.46
N GLU A 109 3.75 8.05 15.34
CA GLU A 109 2.92 7.75 16.52
C GLU A 109 1.50 7.31 16.12
N LEU A 110 0.89 7.97 15.15
CA LEU A 110 -0.41 7.55 14.60
C LEU A 110 -0.35 6.12 14.05
N LEU A 111 0.69 5.79 13.26
CA LEU A 111 0.87 4.44 12.70
C LEU A 111 0.96 3.37 13.80
N ARG A 112 1.64 3.66 14.90
CA ARG A 112 1.73 2.73 16.05
C ARG A 112 0.38 2.53 16.72
N VAL A 113 -0.40 3.60 16.91
CA VAL A 113 -1.77 3.49 17.44
C VAL A 113 -2.66 2.66 16.52
N LEU A 114 -2.61 2.92 15.21
CA LEU A 114 -3.37 2.16 14.21
C LEU A 114 -2.92 0.70 14.17
N LEU A 115 -1.62 0.43 14.30
CA LEU A 115 -1.04 -0.92 14.27
C LEU A 115 -1.49 -1.72 15.48
N GLN A 116 -1.48 -1.14 16.67
CA GLN A 116 -2.02 -1.79 17.86
C GLN A 116 -3.50 -2.15 17.66
N ALA A 117 -4.31 -1.22 17.17
CA ALA A 117 -5.72 -1.47 16.94
C ALA A 117 -5.96 -2.56 15.85
N ALA A 118 -5.12 -2.61 14.81
CA ALA A 118 -5.17 -3.66 13.80
C ALA A 118 -4.79 -5.03 14.37
N LEU A 119 -3.81 -5.10 15.27
CA LEU A 119 -3.44 -6.34 15.97
C LEU A 119 -4.56 -6.82 16.89
N ASP A 120 -5.14 -5.92 17.69
CA ASP A 120 -6.25 -6.23 18.59
C ASP A 120 -7.47 -6.75 17.83
N ALA A 121 -7.67 -6.27 16.60
CA ALA A 121 -8.76 -6.69 15.72
C ALA A 121 -8.43 -7.94 14.87
N GLU A 122 -7.19 -8.43 14.91
CA GLU A 122 -6.63 -9.46 14.02
C GLU A 122 -6.77 -9.11 12.52
N HIS A 123 -6.61 -7.83 12.18
CA HIS A 123 -6.82 -7.30 10.84
C HIS A 123 -5.52 -7.36 10.02
N TRP A 124 -5.12 -8.57 9.60
CA TRP A 124 -3.80 -8.85 9.02
C TRP A 124 -3.42 -8.05 7.77
N ASP A 125 -4.41 -7.66 6.98
CA ASP A 125 -4.20 -6.77 5.83
C ASP A 125 -3.62 -5.41 6.26
N LEU A 126 -4.36 -4.69 7.12
CA LEU A 126 -3.90 -3.45 7.74
C LEU A 126 -2.64 -3.64 8.58
N THR A 127 -2.48 -4.77 9.29
CA THR A 127 -1.24 -5.06 10.02
C THR A 127 -0.03 -5.01 9.08
N GLY A 128 -0.09 -5.70 7.93
CA GLY A 128 0.97 -5.66 6.93
C GLY A 128 1.18 -4.27 6.34
N GLU A 129 0.10 -3.56 6.00
CA GLU A 129 0.19 -2.22 5.41
C GLU A 129 0.81 -1.21 6.36
N LEU A 130 0.47 -1.28 7.65
CA LEU A 130 0.98 -0.38 8.68
C LEU A 130 2.45 -0.64 9.02
N ILE A 131 2.89 -1.90 9.00
CA ILE A 131 4.32 -2.24 9.06
C ILE A 131 5.06 -1.60 7.88
N LEU A 132 4.54 -1.80 6.67
CA LEU A 132 5.13 -1.24 5.45
C LEU A 132 5.20 0.29 5.49
N CYS A 133 4.14 0.95 5.94
CA CYS A 133 4.12 2.41 6.12
C CYS A 133 5.14 2.88 7.15
N HIS A 134 5.25 2.18 8.28
CA HIS A 134 6.22 2.53 9.30
C HIS A 134 7.64 2.43 8.74
N GLN A 135 7.97 1.33 8.06
CA GLN A 135 9.27 1.12 7.42
C GLN A 135 9.55 2.15 6.30
N SER A 136 8.52 2.53 5.54
CA SER A 136 8.63 3.56 4.49
C SER A 136 8.95 4.94 5.04
N LEU A 137 8.47 5.27 6.24
CA LEU A 137 8.76 6.54 6.91
C LEU A 137 10.09 6.52 7.67
N GLU A 138 10.33 5.45 8.41
CA GLU A 138 11.50 5.25 9.24
C GLU A 138 11.80 3.75 9.39
N PRO A 139 12.84 3.24 8.69
CA PRO A 139 13.38 1.93 8.94
C PRO A 139 14.02 1.91 10.34
N ALA A 140 13.22 1.60 11.35
CA ALA A 140 13.64 1.57 12.74
C ALA A 140 13.17 0.29 13.41
N ASP A 141 13.98 -0.14 14.38
CA ASP A 141 13.64 -1.24 15.25
C ASP A 141 12.64 -0.77 16.31
N HIS A 142 11.48 -1.45 16.42
CA HIS A 142 10.43 -1.07 17.37
C HIS A 142 9.71 -2.32 17.93
N PRO A 143 9.49 -2.44 19.26
CA PRO A 143 8.85 -3.60 19.87
C PRO A 143 7.49 -3.98 19.25
N LEU A 144 6.65 -3.00 18.95
CA LEU A 144 5.36 -3.22 18.30
C LEU A 144 5.48 -3.85 16.90
N LEU A 145 6.54 -3.52 16.14
CA LEU A 145 6.78 -4.13 14.83
C LEU A 145 7.17 -5.61 14.99
N HIS A 146 7.96 -5.96 16.01
CA HIS A 146 8.26 -7.37 16.32
C HIS A 146 7.02 -8.17 16.68
N GLU A 147 6.14 -7.58 17.49
CA GLU A 147 4.86 -8.18 17.83
C GLU A 147 4.02 -8.41 16.58
N ALA A 148 3.91 -7.40 15.72
CA ALA A 148 3.16 -7.50 14.48
C ALA A 148 3.73 -8.56 13.53
N TRP A 149 5.05 -8.63 13.38
CA TRP A 149 5.71 -9.67 12.59
C TRP A 149 5.46 -11.08 13.15
N ARG A 150 5.50 -11.25 14.48
CA ARG A 150 5.16 -12.54 15.10
C ARG A 150 3.70 -12.92 14.87
N ALA A 151 2.78 -11.95 14.94
CA ALA A 151 1.35 -12.19 14.68
C ALA A 151 1.12 -12.62 13.23
N LEU A 152 1.73 -11.93 12.25
CA LEU A 152 1.65 -12.33 10.83
C LEU A 152 2.26 -13.72 10.58
N ALA A 153 3.41 -14.02 11.21
CA ALA A 153 4.02 -15.35 11.11
C ALA A 153 3.13 -16.45 11.72
N ALA A 154 2.41 -16.16 12.81
CA ALA A 154 1.48 -17.09 13.42
C ALA A 154 0.20 -17.30 12.58
N ALA A 155 -0.20 -16.29 11.80
CA ALA A 155 -1.32 -16.35 10.87
C ALA A 155 -0.95 -16.95 9.49
N GLN A 156 0.31 -17.32 9.30
CA GLN A 156 0.80 -17.94 8.07
C GLN A 156 0.53 -19.45 8.07
N GLU A 157 -0.12 -19.92 7.01
CA GLU A 157 -0.38 -21.35 6.77
C GLU A 157 0.82 -22.06 6.12
N PRO A 158 0.85 -23.41 6.12
CA PRO A 158 1.91 -24.18 5.46
C PRO A 158 2.08 -23.91 3.95
N ASP A 159 1.02 -23.42 3.29
CA ASP A 159 1.03 -23.01 1.88
C ASP A 159 1.62 -21.58 1.68
N GLY A 160 1.98 -20.90 2.78
CA GLY A 160 2.55 -19.56 2.80
C GLY A 160 1.53 -18.42 2.83
N MET A 161 0.24 -18.72 2.67
CA MET A 161 -0.82 -17.70 2.71
C MET A 161 -1.00 -17.17 4.13
N ILE A 162 -1.19 -15.87 4.26
CA ILE A 162 -1.71 -15.27 5.49
C ILE A 162 -3.23 -15.37 5.43
N ARG A 163 -3.85 -16.00 6.43
CA ARG A 163 -5.31 -16.19 6.45
C ARG A 163 -5.99 -15.35 7.51
N HIS A 164 -7.20 -14.88 7.18
CA HIS A 164 -8.10 -14.29 8.17
C HIS A 164 -8.33 -15.25 9.35
N PRO A 165 -8.59 -14.73 10.55
CA PRO A 165 -9.04 -15.52 11.70
C PRO A 165 -10.21 -16.44 11.34
N GLU A 166 -10.25 -17.62 11.95
CA GLU A 166 -11.26 -18.64 11.62
C GLU A 166 -12.69 -18.13 11.82
N ARG A 167 -12.93 -17.24 12.80
CA ARG A 167 -14.21 -16.54 12.99
C ARG A 167 -14.68 -15.73 11.79
N LEU A 168 -13.75 -15.12 11.05
CA LEU A 168 -14.04 -14.35 9.84
C LEU A 168 -14.14 -15.25 8.61
N LEU A 169 -13.42 -16.37 8.59
CA LEU A 169 -13.57 -17.40 7.56
C LEU A 169 -14.90 -18.15 7.67
N ALA A 170 -15.40 -18.36 8.89
CA ALA A 170 -16.71 -18.97 9.13
C ALA A 170 -17.86 -18.10 8.60
N ALA A 171 -17.73 -16.77 8.65
CA ALA A 171 -18.66 -15.85 7.98
C ALA A 171 -18.63 -15.96 6.44
N LEU A 172 -17.65 -16.68 5.88
CA LEU A 172 -17.53 -16.95 4.45
C LEU A 172 -18.06 -18.35 4.06
N GLU A 173 -18.74 -19.06 4.97
CA GLU A 173 -19.36 -20.37 4.70
C GLU A 173 -20.46 -20.32 3.63
N GLU A 174 -20.98 -19.14 3.30
CA GLU A 174 -21.80 -18.89 2.12
C GLU A 174 -20.94 -18.81 0.84
N LEU A 175 -20.19 -19.88 0.55
CA LEU A 175 -19.49 -20.01 -0.73
C LEU A 175 -20.52 -19.85 -1.87
N PRO A 176 -20.31 -18.93 -2.82
CA PRO A 176 -21.17 -18.82 -3.98
C PRO A 176 -21.30 -20.19 -4.68
N PRO A 177 -22.50 -20.63 -5.07
CA PRO A 177 -22.68 -21.91 -5.74
C PRO A 177 -21.78 -22.01 -6.98
N GLY A 178 -21.03 -23.11 -7.09
CA GLY A 178 -20.16 -23.38 -8.24
C GLY A 178 -18.75 -22.78 -8.16
N GLU A 179 -18.41 -22.12 -7.06
CA GLU A 179 -17.08 -21.55 -6.87
C GLU A 179 -16.11 -22.50 -6.12
N PRO A 180 -14.92 -22.81 -6.67
CA PRO A 180 -13.90 -23.55 -5.94
C PRO A 180 -13.46 -22.79 -4.68
N ARG A 181 -13.41 -23.50 -3.54
CA ARG A 181 -12.97 -22.95 -2.25
C ARG A 181 -11.62 -22.25 -2.34
N ASP A 182 -10.66 -22.81 -3.08
CA ASP A 182 -9.32 -22.22 -3.20
C ASP A 182 -9.33 -20.89 -3.95
N ALA A 183 -10.12 -20.76 -5.02
CA ALA A 183 -10.28 -19.51 -5.75
C ALA A 183 -10.93 -18.42 -4.88
N TYR A 184 -11.92 -18.83 -4.09
CA TYR A 184 -12.60 -17.96 -3.15
C TYR A 184 -11.65 -17.46 -2.05
N LEU A 185 -10.90 -18.37 -1.41
CA LEU A 185 -9.91 -18.04 -0.38
C LEU A 185 -8.80 -17.14 -0.94
N PHE A 186 -8.28 -17.46 -2.13
CA PHE A 186 -7.29 -16.63 -2.80
C PHE A 186 -7.78 -15.18 -2.95
N ARG A 187 -8.99 -14.97 -3.48
CA ARG A 187 -9.51 -13.60 -3.65
C ARG A 187 -9.69 -12.83 -2.34
N ARG A 188 -9.89 -13.52 -1.21
CA ARG A 188 -10.06 -12.90 0.11
C ARG A 188 -8.75 -12.67 0.88
N CYS A 189 -7.73 -13.48 0.61
CA CYS A 189 -6.49 -13.51 1.41
C CYS A 189 -5.22 -13.12 0.61
N HIS A 190 -5.28 -13.03 -0.72
CA HIS A 190 -4.08 -12.74 -1.53
C HIS A 190 -3.49 -11.36 -1.21
N HIS A 191 -4.33 -10.34 -0.97
CA HIS A 191 -3.86 -8.97 -0.75
C HIS A 191 -2.98 -8.88 0.50
N MET A 192 -3.48 -9.31 1.67
CA MET A 192 -2.69 -9.34 2.89
C MET A 192 -1.41 -10.18 2.75
N THR A 193 -1.46 -11.27 1.98
CA THR A 193 -0.27 -12.11 1.72
C THR A 193 0.76 -11.33 0.92
N LEU A 194 0.36 -10.65 -0.16
CA LEU A 194 1.25 -9.82 -0.98
C LEU A 194 1.80 -8.64 -0.19
N VAL A 195 0.97 -7.95 0.59
CA VAL A 195 1.38 -6.85 1.46
C VAL A 195 2.41 -7.32 2.49
N THR A 196 2.18 -8.48 3.13
CA THR A 196 3.13 -9.08 4.08
C THR A 196 4.46 -9.39 3.42
N VAL A 197 4.45 -9.95 2.21
CA VAL A 197 5.68 -10.19 1.43
C VAL A 197 6.39 -8.89 1.09
N MET A 198 5.67 -7.85 0.67
CA MET A 198 6.24 -6.53 0.37
C MET A 198 6.89 -5.89 1.60
N ALA A 199 6.19 -5.91 2.74
CA ALA A 199 6.72 -5.44 4.02
C ALA A 199 7.96 -6.24 4.45
N GLY A 200 7.96 -7.56 4.20
CA GLY A 200 9.11 -8.42 4.52
C GLY A 200 10.31 -8.09 3.65
N PHE A 201 10.10 -7.85 2.36
CA PHE A 201 11.16 -7.49 1.43
C PHE A 201 11.79 -6.13 1.75
N LEU A 202 10.96 -5.12 2.04
CA LEU A 202 11.41 -3.76 2.35
C LEU A 202 11.92 -3.61 3.79
N GLY A 203 11.51 -4.53 4.68
CA GLY A 203 11.85 -4.56 6.08
C GLY A 203 13.17 -5.21 6.46
N ILE A 204 13.85 -5.88 5.52
CA ILE A 204 15.15 -6.52 5.79
C ILE A 204 16.25 -5.44 5.90
N PRO A 205 16.80 -5.17 7.10
CA PRO A 205 17.93 -4.28 7.25
C PRO A 205 19.13 -4.90 6.52
N GLY A 206 19.71 -4.16 5.57
CA GLY A 206 20.91 -4.60 4.86
C GLY A 206 20.68 -5.22 3.48
N SER A 207 19.51 -5.09 2.85
CA SER A 207 19.48 -5.20 1.40
C SER A 207 20.17 -3.96 0.81
N GLU A 208 21.37 -4.14 0.27
CA GLU A 208 22.00 -3.13 -0.56
C GLU A 208 20.96 -2.63 -1.56
N SER A 209 20.82 -1.30 -1.68
CA SER A 209 20.01 -0.64 -2.69
C SER A 209 20.07 -1.45 -3.98
N PRO A 210 18.94 -1.88 -4.60
CA PRO A 210 19.00 -2.59 -5.86
C PRO A 210 19.66 -1.65 -6.84
N THR A 211 20.96 -1.92 -7.07
CA THR A 211 21.78 -1.25 -8.05
C THR A 211 20.97 -1.30 -9.33
N ARG A 212 20.68 -0.11 -9.85
CA ARG A 212 19.86 0.09 -11.05
C ARG A 212 20.14 -1.04 -12.02
N LEU A 213 19.10 -1.82 -12.34
CA LEU A 213 19.10 -2.67 -13.53
C LEU A 213 19.14 -1.73 -14.74
N THR A 214 20.31 -1.16 -15.03
CA THR A 214 20.59 -0.50 -16.29
C THR A 214 20.96 -1.58 -17.28
N THR A 215 20.11 -1.71 -18.29
CA THR A 215 20.34 -2.41 -19.54
C THR A 215 21.72 -2.16 -20.17
N ARG A 216 22.22 -3.21 -20.85
CA ARG A 216 23.33 -3.33 -21.83
C ARG A 216 24.65 -3.84 -21.21
N GLN A 217 25.33 -4.84 -21.79
CA GLN A 217 25.54 -5.06 -23.22
C GLN A 217 25.44 -6.54 -23.63
N VAL A 218 24.73 -6.79 -24.74
CA VAL A 218 25.02 -7.93 -25.61
C VAL A 218 26.33 -7.57 -26.31
N VAL A 219 27.37 -8.36 -26.07
CA VAL A 219 28.66 -8.30 -26.76
C VAL A 219 28.55 -9.16 -28.05
N PRO A 220 29.22 -8.80 -29.15
CA PRO A 220 28.95 -9.30 -30.51
C PRO A 220 29.08 -10.81 -30.68
#